data_AF-A0A9P0NMH2-F1
#
_entry.id   AF-A0A9P0NMH2-F1
#
_cell.length_a   1.000
_cell.length_b   1.000
_cell.length_c   1.000
_cell.angle_alpha   90.00
_cell.angle_beta   90.00
_cell.angle_gamma   90.00
#
_symmetry.space_group_name_H-M   'P 1'
#
loop_
_entity.id
_entity.type
_entity.pdbx_description
1 polymer ?
#
loop_
_entity_poly.entity_id
_entity_poly.type
_entity_poly.pdbx_seq_one_letter_code
_entity_poly.pdbx_strand_id
1 'polypeptide(L)'
;MNPKSTIICIVLALVPVYGFIAYDCNEKRINVTSFNSLEVDHCKTPPPASSMEIPRIKLIQKADTRTIPFKSCLISVDYLVTKCATFDDAQVVEDGFFSEILFLGNSGCTELHRTAIFHFPSGGIITGLMMNHTTFATHTVAGNIDKNGDCLGTSYASDKGSWRNVVVQGNYKKQLSEGIASIISKDDLLILPTGTRMKLSEMYGIDSYKGETVWNNNIIHQNCDTHNFDVLYDGPATLMTSESTPEDVLQTHTFLVETENIVFALKQKRRTFACEVPVIQTEHPQLFILKDNAFMHHFSINNISPQNTDLMTYVNTKFVYIENFLKNTITSLYNELIRKQCEIERTQLLFKLSLAT
;
A
#
# COMPACT_ATOMS: atom_id res chain seq x y z
N MET A 1 4.68 -122.12 -42.15
CA MET A 1 3.54 -121.92 -41.20
C MET A 1 3.76 -120.61 -40.47
N ASN A 2 2.66 -119.87 -40.24
CA ASN A 2 2.53 -118.44 -39.92
C ASN A 2 2.74 -117.47 -41.10
N PRO A 3 1.72 -117.29 -41.95
CA PRO A 3 1.62 -116.10 -42.79
C PRO A 3 1.16 -114.88 -41.96
N LYS A 4 1.89 -113.81 -42.19
CA LYS A 4 1.78 -112.43 -41.70
C LYS A 4 0.35 -111.96 -41.43
N SER A 5 0.13 -111.53 -40.18
CA SER A 5 -1.02 -110.72 -39.74
C SER A 5 -0.99 -109.37 -40.45
N THR A 6 -2.02 -109.07 -41.24
CA THR A 6 -2.15 -107.80 -41.95
C THR A 6 -3.09 -106.92 -41.13
N ILE A 7 -2.50 -105.93 -40.45
CA ILE A 7 -3.21 -104.92 -39.65
C ILE A 7 -3.84 -103.93 -40.62
N ILE A 8 -5.18 -103.90 -40.68
CA ILE A 8 -5.94 -102.89 -41.41
C ILE A 8 -6.05 -101.66 -40.49
N CYS A 9 -5.19 -100.68 -40.71
CA CYS A 9 -5.30 -99.34 -40.11
C CYS A 9 -6.43 -98.57 -40.81
N ILE A 10 -7.58 -98.45 -40.16
CA ILE A 10 -8.63 -97.51 -40.55
C ILE A 10 -8.20 -96.11 -40.08
N VAL A 11 -7.74 -95.30 -41.03
CA VAL A 11 -7.48 -93.87 -40.83
C VAL A 11 -8.83 -93.14 -40.78
N LEU A 12 -9.30 -92.82 -39.57
CA LEU A 12 -10.40 -91.89 -39.35
C LEU A 12 -9.91 -90.49 -39.75
N ALA A 13 -10.32 -90.03 -40.94
CA ALA A 13 -10.15 -88.66 -41.37
C ALA A 13 -10.99 -87.74 -40.46
N LEU A 14 -10.33 -87.11 -39.49
CA LEU A 14 -10.89 -85.98 -38.74
C LEU A 14 -10.97 -84.80 -39.70
N VAL A 15 -12.14 -84.60 -40.31
CA VAL A 15 -12.46 -83.39 -41.06
C VAL A 15 -12.57 -82.24 -40.05
N PRO A 16 -11.80 -81.14 -40.18
CA PRO A 16 -12.05 -79.96 -39.37
C PRO A 16 -13.40 -79.38 -39.79
N VAL A 17 -14.42 -79.58 -38.97
CA VAL A 17 -15.69 -78.87 -39.11
C VAL A 17 -15.44 -77.45 -38.63
N TYR A 18 -15.35 -76.50 -39.55
CA TYR A 18 -15.41 -75.07 -39.25
C TYR A 18 -16.83 -74.75 -38.79
N GLY A 19 -17.09 -74.89 -37.49
CA GLY A 19 -18.34 -74.45 -36.89
C GLY A 19 -18.41 -72.94 -36.92
N PHE A 20 -19.46 -72.40 -37.56
CA PHE A 20 -19.79 -70.99 -37.43
C PHE A 20 -20.29 -70.76 -36.01
N ILE A 21 -19.55 -70.02 -35.19
CA ILE A 21 -20.03 -69.55 -33.90
C ILE A 21 -20.87 -68.31 -34.17
N ALA A 22 -22.18 -68.47 -34.20
CA ALA A 22 -23.12 -67.37 -34.24
C ALA A 22 -23.57 -67.05 -32.81
N TYR A 23 -23.39 -65.80 -32.38
CA TYR A 23 -23.92 -65.31 -31.11
C TYR A 23 -25.34 -64.80 -31.33
N ASP A 24 -26.29 -65.25 -30.49
CA ASP A 24 -27.66 -64.72 -30.49
C ASP A 24 -27.68 -63.33 -29.83
N CYS A 25 -27.65 -62.28 -30.65
CA CYS A 25 -27.65 -60.89 -30.18
C CYS A 25 -28.98 -60.44 -29.54
N ASN A 26 -30.02 -61.29 -29.51
CA ASN A 26 -31.31 -60.96 -28.89
C ASN A 26 -31.41 -61.35 -27.41
N GLU A 27 -30.37 -61.96 -26.83
CA GLU A 27 -30.39 -62.41 -25.45
C GLU A 27 -30.08 -61.24 -24.47
N LYS A 28 -31.02 -60.95 -23.56
CA LYS A 28 -30.97 -59.81 -22.60
C LYS A 28 -29.79 -59.82 -21.61
N ARG A 29 -28.87 -60.79 -21.70
CA ARG A 29 -27.69 -60.91 -20.83
C ARG A 29 -26.36 -60.58 -21.53
N ILE A 30 -26.37 -60.24 -22.83
CA ILE A 30 -25.16 -59.86 -23.55
C ILE A 30 -25.00 -58.34 -23.53
N ASN A 31 -23.92 -57.86 -22.93
CA ASN A 31 -23.56 -56.44 -22.95
C ASN A 31 -22.92 -56.12 -24.31
N VAL A 32 -23.74 -55.82 -25.31
CA VAL A 32 -23.27 -55.50 -26.67
C VAL A 32 -22.90 -54.02 -26.74
N THR A 33 -21.60 -53.73 -26.85
CA THR A 33 -21.11 -52.39 -27.19
C THR A 33 -20.85 -52.32 -28.69
N SER A 34 -21.63 -51.53 -29.41
CA SER A 34 -21.42 -51.24 -30.83
C SER A 34 -20.36 -50.15 -31.02
N PHE A 35 -19.36 -50.39 -31.86
CA PHE A 35 -18.37 -49.38 -32.28
C PHE A 35 -18.51 -49.12 -33.77
N ASN A 36 -18.22 -47.89 -34.21
CA ASN A 36 -18.18 -47.55 -35.63
C ASN A 36 -16.92 -48.17 -36.27
N SER A 37 -17.10 -48.93 -37.36
CA SER A 37 -16.06 -49.79 -37.94
C SER A 37 -15.14 -49.10 -38.96
N LEU A 38 -15.36 -47.82 -39.27
CA LEU A 38 -14.69 -47.17 -40.40
C LEU A 38 -13.42 -46.42 -40.01
N GLU A 39 -13.41 -45.69 -38.89
CA GLU A 39 -12.24 -44.97 -38.39
C GLU A 39 -12.39 -44.60 -36.90
N VAL A 40 -11.29 -44.56 -36.13
CA VAL A 40 -11.30 -44.09 -34.74
C VAL A 40 -10.84 -42.63 -34.72
N ASP A 41 -11.77 -41.74 -34.34
CA ASP A 41 -11.55 -40.30 -34.22
C ASP A 41 -10.33 -39.94 -33.36
N HIS A 42 -9.71 -38.79 -33.67
CA HIS A 42 -8.62 -38.23 -32.87
C HIS A 42 -9.15 -37.59 -31.59
N CYS A 43 -8.34 -37.66 -30.52
CA CYS A 43 -8.65 -36.99 -29.25
C CYS A 43 -8.71 -35.47 -29.44
N LYS A 44 -9.84 -34.83 -29.08
CA LYS A 44 -9.97 -33.36 -29.08
C LYS A 44 -9.24 -32.78 -27.87
N THR A 45 -8.27 -31.89 -28.10
CA THR A 45 -7.57 -31.19 -27.03
C THR A 45 -8.33 -29.93 -26.60
N PRO A 46 -8.54 -29.70 -25.29
CA PRO A 46 -8.98 -28.39 -24.82
C PRO A 46 -7.92 -27.32 -25.17
N PRO A 47 -8.32 -26.09 -25.49
CA PRO A 47 -7.38 -25.03 -25.83
C PRO A 47 -6.46 -24.73 -24.63
N PRO A 48 -5.15 -24.48 -24.86
CA PRO A 48 -4.26 -24.05 -23.80
C PRO A 48 -4.71 -22.69 -23.25
N ALA A 49 -4.49 -22.45 -21.95
CA ALA A 49 -4.67 -21.13 -21.36
C ALA A 49 -3.82 -20.11 -22.13
N SER A 50 -4.46 -19.05 -22.63
CA SER A 50 -3.78 -17.98 -23.38
C SER A 50 -2.94 -17.16 -22.42
N SER A 51 -1.62 -17.20 -22.58
CA SER A 51 -0.68 -16.32 -21.87
C SER A 51 0.03 -15.40 -22.86
N MET A 52 0.08 -14.11 -22.55
CA MET A 52 0.78 -13.09 -23.33
C MET A 52 1.84 -12.41 -22.48
N GLU A 53 3.05 -12.24 -23.00
CA GLU A 53 4.08 -11.42 -22.35
C GLU A 53 3.83 -9.93 -22.58
N ILE A 54 3.89 -9.16 -21.51
CA ILE A 54 3.81 -7.70 -21.51
C ILE A 54 5.21 -7.17 -21.19
N PRO A 55 5.80 -6.34 -22.07
CA PRO A 55 7.19 -5.91 -21.94
C PRO A 55 7.44 -5.04 -20.70
N ARG A 56 6.43 -4.29 -20.25
CA ARG A 56 6.54 -3.42 -19.07
C ARG A 56 5.18 -3.09 -18.47
N ILE A 57 5.08 -3.23 -17.15
CA ILE A 57 4.00 -2.72 -16.32
C ILE A 57 4.59 -1.96 -15.13
N LYS A 58 3.79 -1.06 -14.56
CA LYS A 58 4.02 -0.53 -13.21
C LYS A 58 2.91 -0.97 -12.28
N LEU A 59 3.28 -1.56 -11.14
CA LEU A 59 2.37 -1.76 -10.02
C LEU A 59 2.46 -0.53 -9.13
N ILE A 60 1.37 0.22 -9.01
CA ILE A 60 1.29 1.41 -8.18
C ILE A 60 0.30 1.18 -7.03
N GLN A 61 0.63 1.68 -5.85
CA GLN A 61 -0.22 1.65 -4.67
C GLN A 61 -0.60 3.08 -4.27
N LYS A 62 -1.87 3.31 -3.97
CA LYS A 62 -2.29 4.58 -3.37
C LYS A 62 -1.80 4.64 -1.93
N ALA A 63 -0.99 5.64 -1.59
CA ALA A 63 -0.47 5.86 -0.24
C ALA A 63 -1.58 6.30 0.73
N ASP A 64 -1.70 5.62 1.87
CA ASP A 64 -2.63 5.99 2.95
C ASP A 64 -2.04 7.06 3.87
N THR A 65 -0.72 7.01 4.09
CA THR A 65 0.02 8.01 4.86
C THR A 65 0.82 8.91 3.93
N ARG A 66 0.75 10.23 4.15
CA ARG A 66 1.55 11.23 3.44
C ARG A 66 2.39 12.01 4.43
N THR A 67 3.28 12.84 3.93
CA THR A 67 4.05 13.77 4.74
C THR A 67 3.68 15.22 4.42
N ILE A 68 3.69 16.09 5.42
CA ILE A 68 3.44 17.52 5.29
C ILE A 68 4.49 18.30 6.08
N PRO A 69 5.07 19.39 5.53
CA PRO A 69 5.92 20.26 6.31
C PRO A 69 5.08 21.02 7.36
N PHE A 70 5.61 21.14 8.56
CA PHE A 70 5.04 21.94 9.62
C PHE A 70 6.06 22.93 10.17
N LYS A 71 5.55 24.00 10.76
CA LYS A 71 6.31 25.02 11.49
C LYS A 71 5.83 25.06 12.92
N SER A 72 6.75 25.28 13.86
CA SER A 72 6.43 25.31 15.28
C SER A 72 7.07 26.50 15.98
N CYS A 73 6.33 27.07 16.93
CA CYS A 73 6.73 28.19 17.76
C CYS A 73 6.44 27.86 19.23
N LEU A 74 7.47 27.92 20.06
CA LEU A 74 7.32 27.87 21.51
C LEU A 74 7.93 29.12 22.11
N ILE A 75 7.08 29.92 22.76
CA ILE A 75 7.51 31.14 23.44
C ILE A 75 7.09 31.00 24.89
N SER A 76 8.09 31.03 25.77
CA SER A 76 7.90 31.00 27.22
C SER A 76 8.53 32.25 27.81
N VAL A 77 7.89 32.78 28.84
CA VAL A 77 8.32 34.01 29.51
C VAL A 77 8.37 33.76 31.00
N ASP A 78 9.52 34.01 31.59
CA ASP A 78 9.68 34.04 33.04
C ASP A 78 9.65 35.50 33.49
N TYR A 79 8.63 35.87 34.25
CA TYR A 79 8.47 37.21 34.81
C TYR A 79 9.17 37.30 36.16
N LEU A 80 9.89 38.39 36.35
CA LEU A 80 10.43 38.82 37.62
C LEU A 80 9.90 40.22 37.93
N VAL A 81 9.10 40.31 38.98
CA VAL A 81 8.54 41.53 39.53
C VAL A 81 9.38 41.91 40.74
N THR A 82 9.95 43.12 40.71
CA THR A 82 10.72 43.67 41.81
C THR A 82 10.16 45.04 42.19
N LYS A 83 10.09 45.31 43.48
CA LYS A 83 9.71 46.63 43.98
C LYS A 83 10.91 47.57 43.82
N CYS A 84 10.65 48.73 43.23
CA CYS A 84 11.63 49.78 43.09
C CYS A 84 11.68 50.60 44.38
N ALA A 85 12.75 50.45 45.17
CA ALA A 85 12.92 51.19 46.42
C ALA A 85 13.57 52.57 46.18
N THR A 86 13.45 53.45 47.17
CA THR A 86 14.01 54.83 47.12
C THR A 86 15.53 54.86 47.34
N PHE A 87 16.14 53.75 47.76
CA PHE A 87 17.56 53.64 48.11
C PHE A 87 18.32 52.68 47.15
N ASP A 88 17.95 52.69 45.87
CA ASP A 88 18.58 51.89 44.79
C ASP A 88 18.58 50.35 45.00
N ASP A 89 17.78 49.87 45.96
CA ASP A 89 17.60 48.45 46.22
C ASP A 89 16.38 47.89 45.47
N ALA A 90 16.54 46.72 44.86
CA ALA A 90 15.43 45.93 44.34
C ALA A 90 14.93 44.96 45.42
N GLN A 91 13.64 45.06 45.80
CA GLN A 91 13.04 44.17 46.79
C GLN A 91 12.15 43.12 46.11
N VAL A 92 12.24 41.88 46.59
CA VAL A 92 11.34 40.80 46.17
C VAL A 92 9.93 41.10 46.67
N VAL A 93 8.94 40.81 45.83
CA VAL A 93 7.52 40.89 46.19
C VAL A 93 6.91 39.49 46.24
N GLU A 94 5.88 39.34 47.06
CA GLU A 94 5.08 38.11 47.09
C GLU A 94 4.50 37.81 45.70
N ASP A 95 4.57 36.55 45.28
CA ASP A 95 4.20 36.07 43.93
C ASP A 95 4.88 36.82 42.77
N GLY A 96 6.04 37.42 43.03
CA GLY A 96 6.78 38.21 42.06
C GLY A 96 7.56 37.41 41.01
N PHE A 97 7.56 36.08 41.07
CA PHE A 97 8.20 35.25 40.05
C PHE A 97 7.23 34.19 39.52
N PHE A 98 6.96 34.22 38.22
CA PHE A 98 6.06 33.27 37.57
C PHE A 98 6.40 33.11 36.10
N SER A 99 6.01 31.96 35.53
CA SER A 99 6.26 31.63 34.13
C SER A 99 4.95 31.44 33.38
N GLU A 100 4.93 31.83 32.10
CA GLU A 100 3.81 31.56 31.21
C GLU A 100 4.28 31.17 29.81
N ILE A 101 3.40 30.48 29.07
CA ILE A 101 3.58 30.23 27.64
C ILE A 101 2.74 31.27 26.89
N LEU A 102 3.38 31.98 25.97
CA LEU A 102 2.71 32.96 25.12
C LEU A 102 2.23 32.29 23.84
N PHE A 103 0.92 32.33 23.61
CA PHE A 103 0.29 31.83 22.38
C PHE A 103 0.10 32.97 21.39
N LEU A 104 0.69 32.84 20.20
CA LEU A 104 0.57 33.78 19.09
C LEU A 104 -0.58 33.42 18.13
N GLY A 105 -1.04 32.17 18.18
CA GLY A 105 -1.99 31.60 17.22
C GLY A 105 -1.37 31.28 15.86
N ASN A 106 -2.20 30.79 14.95
CA ASN A 106 -1.78 30.34 13.62
C ASN A 106 -1.10 31.46 12.81
N SER A 107 -1.76 32.63 12.69
CA SER A 107 -1.23 33.77 11.95
C SER A 107 0.07 34.30 12.56
N GLY A 108 0.11 34.42 13.88
CA GLY A 108 1.27 34.96 14.59
C GLY A 108 2.51 34.06 14.50
N CYS A 109 2.34 32.75 14.67
CA CYS A 109 3.46 31.81 14.47
C CYS A 109 3.91 31.78 13.00
N THR A 110 2.97 31.79 12.05
CA THR A 110 3.30 31.85 10.62
C THR A 110 4.05 33.13 10.24
N GLU A 111 3.62 34.27 10.77
CA GLU A 111 4.28 35.56 10.55
C GLU A 111 5.68 35.58 11.16
N LEU A 112 5.84 35.07 12.39
CA LEU A 112 7.12 34.96 13.07
C LEU A 112 8.12 34.13 12.26
N HIS A 113 7.68 33.02 11.66
CA HIS A 113 8.48 32.21 10.75
C HIS A 113 8.82 32.93 9.43
N ARG A 114 7.96 33.84 8.97
CA ARG A 114 8.16 34.58 7.70
C ARG A 114 9.10 35.77 7.86
N THR A 115 8.92 36.55 8.93
CA THR A 115 9.66 37.79 9.15
C THR A 115 10.92 37.57 9.96
N ALA A 116 10.97 36.52 10.78
CA ALA A 116 11.98 36.31 11.82
C ALA A 116 12.05 37.49 12.81
N ILE A 117 10.92 38.20 13.00
CA ILE A 117 10.78 39.33 13.91
C ILE A 117 9.75 39.01 14.98
N PHE A 118 10.15 39.11 16.23
CA PHE A 118 9.26 39.02 17.38
C PHE A 118 8.97 40.41 17.94
N HIS A 119 7.68 40.72 18.12
CA HIS A 119 7.21 41.96 18.74
C HIS A 119 6.86 41.69 20.19
N PHE A 120 7.44 42.47 21.10
CA PHE A 120 7.06 42.39 22.51
C PHE A 120 5.67 43.01 22.75
N PRO A 121 4.87 42.48 23.71
CA PRO A 121 3.55 43.03 24.03
C PRO A 121 3.58 44.51 24.43
N SER A 122 4.62 44.94 25.15
CA SER A 122 4.80 46.33 25.61
C SER A 122 5.62 47.20 24.65
N GLY A 123 5.88 46.72 23.42
CA GLY A 123 6.66 47.42 22.41
C GLY A 123 8.14 47.03 22.40
N GLY A 124 8.81 47.28 21.26
CA GLY A 124 10.16 46.78 20.98
C GLY A 124 10.12 45.55 20.08
N ILE A 125 11.23 45.29 19.39
CA ILE A 125 11.36 44.19 18.43
C ILE A 125 12.66 43.43 18.62
N ILE A 126 12.61 42.14 18.33
CA ILE A 126 13.80 41.31 18.13
C ILE A 126 13.77 40.82 16.70
N THR A 127 14.84 41.08 15.97
CA THR A 127 15.04 40.65 14.59
C THR A 127 16.07 39.52 14.52
N GLY A 128 16.04 38.74 13.46
CA GLY A 128 17.08 37.74 13.18
C GLY A 128 16.93 36.44 13.98
N LEU A 129 15.69 36.05 14.30
CA LEU A 129 15.42 34.74 14.87
C LEU A 129 15.79 33.64 13.87
N MET A 130 16.56 32.65 14.32
CA MET A 130 16.98 31.52 13.49
C MET A 130 16.05 30.32 13.66
N MET A 131 15.83 29.58 12.58
CA MET A 131 15.07 28.32 12.61
C MET A 131 15.87 27.23 13.30
N ASN A 132 15.18 26.35 14.04
CA ASN A 132 15.76 25.28 14.86
C ASN A 132 16.75 25.79 15.93
N HIS A 133 16.57 27.04 16.38
CA HIS A 133 17.40 27.67 17.39
C HIS A 133 16.53 28.20 18.54
N THR A 134 17.14 28.30 19.73
CA THR A 134 16.50 28.92 20.90
C THR A 134 17.17 30.26 21.17
N THR A 135 16.38 31.33 21.15
CA THR A 135 16.84 32.69 21.40
C THR A 135 16.28 33.19 22.72
N PHE A 136 17.16 33.69 23.58
CA PHE A 136 16.80 34.32 24.84
C PHE A 136 16.85 35.84 24.68
N ALA A 137 15.91 36.54 25.31
CA ALA A 137 16.05 37.98 25.50
C ALA A 137 15.26 38.45 26.71
N THR A 138 15.80 39.45 27.39
CA THR A 138 15.14 40.13 28.49
C THR A 138 14.47 41.40 27.97
N HIS A 139 13.26 41.69 28.45
CA HIS A 139 12.54 42.91 28.13
C HIS A 139 11.80 43.45 29.34
N THR A 140 11.83 44.77 29.53
CA THR A 140 11.09 45.41 30.61
C THR A 140 9.64 45.59 30.18
N VAL A 141 8.76 44.82 30.83
CA VAL A 141 7.33 44.76 30.50
C VAL A 141 6.58 45.96 31.09
N ALA A 142 6.95 46.35 32.31
CA ALA A 142 6.38 47.49 33.01
C ALA A 142 7.43 48.17 33.89
N GLY A 143 7.36 49.50 33.99
CA GLY A 143 8.36 50.31 34.68
C GLY A 143 9.57 50.59 33.78
N ASN A 144 10.62 51.15 34.37
CA ASN A 144 11.89 51.41 33.68
C ASN A 144 13.06 51.05 34.59
N ILE A 145 14.12 50.49 34.03
CA ILE A 145 15.41 50.28 34.67
C ILE A 145 16.46 50.79 33.70
N ASP A 146 17.31 51.70 34.15
CA ASP A 146 18.42 52.19 33.35
C ASP A 146 19.68 51.32 33.51
N LYS A 147 20.77 51.69 32.83
CA LYS A 147 22.04 50.94 32.91
C LYS A 147 22.80 51.18 34.22
N ASN A 148 22.44 52.22 34.97
CA ASN A 148 23.08 52.58 36.24
C ASN A 148 22.42 51.86 37.42
N GLY A 149 21.25 51.24 37.21
CA GLY A 149 20.46 50.57 38.24
C GLY A 149 19.30 51.42 38.76
N ASP A 150 19.12 52.64 38.24
CA ASP A 150 18.02 53.51 38.61
C ASP A 150 16.73 52.93 38.05
N CYS A 151 15.76 52.71 38.93
CA CYS A 151 14.46 52.17 38.57
C CYS A 151 13.35 53.23 38.71
N LEU A 152 12.37 53.15 37.82
CA LEU A 152 11.10 53.87 37.94
C LEU A 152 9.97 52.83 38.00
N GLY A 153 9.45 52.63 39.21
CA GLY A 153 8.35 51.71 39.44
C GLY A 153 7.03 52.21 38.86
N THR A 154 6.19 51.28 38.42
CA THR A 154 4.80 51.54 38.00
C THR A 154 3.85 50.57 38.70
N SER A 155 2.55 50.69 38.46
CA SER A 155 1.58 49.68 38.89
C SER A 155 1.42 48.62 37.79
N TYR A 156 1.44 47.35 38.18
CA TYR A 156 1.28 46.21 37.27
C TYR A 156 0.28 45.21 37.87
N ALA A 157 -0.52 44.59 37.02
CA ALA A 157 -1.47 43.56 37.42
C ALA A 157 -1.49 42.43 36.39
N SER A 158 -1.51 41.20 36.87
CA SER A 158 -1.69 39.97 36.09
C SER A 158 -2.72 39.06 36.78
N ASP A 159 -2.96 37.89 36.19
CA ASP A 159 -3.75 36.82 36.81
C ASP A 159 -3.13 36.28 38.11
N LYS A 160 -1.83 36.54 38.35
CA LYS A 160 -1.10 36.11 39.54
C LYS A 160 -1.15 37.12 40.70
N GLY A 161 -1.44 38.39 40.42
CA GLY A 161 -1.45 39.40 41.47
C GLY A 161 -1.46 40.82 40.94
N SER A 162 -1.49 41.78 41.87
CA SER A 162 -1.35 43.20 41.56
C SER A 162 -0.35 43.84 42.49
N TRP A 163 0.59 44.56 41.89
CA TRP A 163 1.68 45.20 42.61
C TRP A 163 1.75 46.69 42.24
N ARG A 164 2.23 47.48 43.19
CA ARG A 164 2.42 48.93 43.03
C ARG A 164 3.88 49.28 43.22
N ASN A 165 4.33 50.27 42.45
CA ASN A 165 5.72 50.74 42.47
C ASN A 165 6.73 49.61 42.19
N VAL A 166 6.46 48.84 41.13
CA VAL A 166 7.28 47.70 40.70
C VAL A 166 7.85 47.91 39.30
N VAL A 167 8.96 47.24 39.03
CA VAL A 167 9.45 46.99 37.68
C VAL A 167 9.26 45.51 37.37
N VAL A 168 8.83 45.21 36.14
CA VAL A 168 8.57 43.86 35.67
C VAL A 168 9.51 43.57 34.51
N GLN A 169 10.38 42.58 34.69
CA GLN A 169 11.26 42.08 33.65
C GLN A 169 10.77 40.72 33.18
N GLY A 170 10.58 40.55 31.88
CA GLY A 170 10.28 39.26 31.26
C GLY A 170 11.52 38.69 30.61
N ASN A 171 11.89 37.47 30.96
CA ASN A 171 12.91 36.67 30.28
C ASN A 171 12.24 35.76 29.27
N TYR A 172 12.33 36.12 28.00
CA TYR A 172 11.65 35.43 26.91
C TYR A 172 12.59 34.39 26.31
N LYS A 173 12.18 33.12 26.41
CA LYS A 173 12.76 32.00 25.67
C LYS A 173 11.89 31.71 24.47
N LYS A 174 12.42 31.98 23.28
CA LYS A 174 11.75 31.75 21.98
C LYS A 174 12.44 30.60 21.26
N GLN A 175 11.68 29.59 20.86
CA GLN A 175 12.16 28.45 20.11
C GLN A 175 11.32 28.30 18.84
N LEU A 176 11.99 28.39 17.69
CA LEU A 176 11.38 28.14 16.39
C LEU A 176 11.90 26.81 15.86
N SER A 177 11.02 25.98 15.32
CA SER A 177 11.45 24.75 14.64
C SER A 177 10.59 24.46 13.42
N GLU A 178 11.17 23.77 12.47
CA GLU A 178 10.47 23.24 11.30
C GLU A 178 10.65 21.72 11.25
N GLY A 179 9.75 21.03 10.57
CA GLY A 179 9.84 19.59 10.44
C GLY A 179 8.85 19.02 9.46
N ILE A 180 8.83 17.70 9.40
CA ILE A 180 7.92 16.93 8.54
C ILE A 180 7.04 16.08 9.45
N ALA A 181 5.73 16.16 9.26
CA ALA A 181 4.72 15.37 9.97
C ALA A 181 4.09 14.36 9.03
N SER A 182 3.60 13.25 9.58
CA SER A 182 2.81 12.27 8.83
C SER A 182 1.33 12.63 8.88
N ILE A 183 0.61 12.48 7.78
CA ILE A 183 -0.84 12.72 7.71
C ILE A 183 -1.55 11.47 7.22
N ILE A 184 -2.72 11.21 7.78
CA ILE A 184 -3.65 10.16 7.38
C ILE A 184 -4.92 10.85 6.91
N SER A 185 -5.02 11.10 5.60
CA SER A 185 -6.08 11.96 5.05
C SER A 185 -7.49 11.37 5.24
N LYS A 186 -7.61 10.05 5.33
CA LYS A 186 -8.90 9.36 5.56
C LYS A 186 -9.51 9.70 6.93
N ASP A 187 -8.66 9.87 7.93
CA ASP A 187 -9.06 10.03 9.33
C ASP A 187 -8.93 11.48 9.83
N ASP A 188 -8.67 12.43 8.91
CA ASP A 188 -8.42 13.85 9.24
C ASP A 188 -7.33 14.02 10.32
N LEU A 189 -6.27 13.21 10.23
CA LEU A 189 -5.27 13.08 11.29
C LEU A 189 -3.88 13.51 10.83
N LEU A 190 -3.23 14.33 11.65
CA LEU A 190 -1.82 14.69 11.55
C LEU A 190 -1.07 14.12 12.75
N ILE A 191 0.09 13.54 12.51
CA ILE A 191 0.96 12.91 13.51
C ILE A 191 2.33 13.57 13.43
N LEU A 192 2.70 14.29 14.48
CA LEU A 192 4.01 14.91 14.60
C LEU A 192 5.10 13.86 14.91
N PRO A 193 6.39 14.13 14.62
CA PRO A 193 7.50 13.28 15.02
C PRO A 193 7.59 13.02 16.53
N THR A 194 7.00 13.90 17.34
CA THR A 194 6.87 13.75 18.80
C THR A 194 5.84 12.69 19.20
N GLY A 195 5.02 12.20 18.26
CA GLY A 195 3.91 11.29 18.50
C GLY A 195 2.57 12.00 18.75
N THR A 196 2.57 13.33 18.84
CA THR A 196 1.34 14.11 19.06
C THR A 196 0.41 14.02 17.86
N ARG A 197 -0.87 13.81 18.16
CA ARG A 197 -1.94 13.63 17.19
C ARG A 197 -2.81 14.89 17.15
N MET A 198 -2.98 15.46 15.97
CA MET A 198 -3.73 16.70 15.74
C MET A 198 -4.72 16.50 14.60
N LYS A 199 -5.78 17.32 14.59
CA LYS A 199 -6.79 17.27 13.55
C LYS A 199 -6.32 18.03 12.32
N LEU A 200 -6.15 17.35 11.18
CA LEU A 200 -5.52 17.88 9.97
C LEU A 200 -6.26 19.10 9.41
N SER A 201 -7.59 19.12 9.47
CA SER A 201 -8.44 20.24 9.00
C SER A 201 -8.27 21.55 9.79
N GLU A 202 -7.73 21.52 11.01
CA GLU A 202 -7.58 22.72 11.85
C GLU A 202 -6.39 23.60 11.45
N MET A 203 -5.41 23.06 10.71
CA MET A 203 -4.20 23.77 10.26
C MET A 203 -3.36 24.39 11.38
N TYR A 204 -3.67 24.03 12.63
CA TYR A 204 -3.07 24.54 13.85
C TYR A 204 -3.29 23.51 14.97
N GLY A 205 -2.32 23.39 15.87
CA GLY A 205 -2.45 22.61 17.08
C GLY A 205 -1.32 22.91 18.06
N ILE A 206 -1.43 22.42 19.29
CA ILE A 206 -0.43 22.66 20.34
C ILE A 206 0.24 21.34 20.69
N ASP A 207 1.56 21.28 20.51
CA ASP A 207 2.41 20.16 20.93
C ASP A 207 3.08 20.49 22.27
N SER A 208 3.10 19.53 23.19
CA SER A 208 3.68 19.73 24.52
C SER A 208 5.18 20.01 24.52
N TYR A 209 5.90 19.60 23.48
CA TYR A 209 7.35 19.75 23.37
C TYR A 209 7.76 20.89 22.43
N LYS A 210 7.04 21.07 21.32
CA LYS A 210 7.36 22.04 20.27
C LYS A 210 6.51 23.30 20.30
N GLY A 211 5.45 23.35 21.12
CA GLY A 211 4.55 24.50 21.24
C GLY A 211 3.52 24.55 20.12
N GLU A 212 3.16 25.76 19.71
CA GLU A 212 2.19 26.01 18.64
C GLU A 212 2.73 25.50 17.32
N THR A 213 2.03 24.57 16.71
CA THR A 213 2.37 23.95 15.43
C THR A 213 1.36 24.36 14.36
N VAL A 214 1.85 24.79 13.21
CA VAL A 214 1.05 25.20 12.05
C VAL A 214 1.47 24.45 10.80
N TRP A 215 0.51 24.15 9.93
CA TRP A 215 0.73 23.50 8.64
C TRP A 215 -0.27 24.03 7.61
N ASN A 216 0.01 23.80 6.33
CA ASN A 216 -0.81 24.32 5.24
C ASN A 216 -1.45 23.18 4.42
N ASN A 217 -2.78 23.12 4.40
CA ASN A 217 -3.54 22.12 3.67
C ASN A 217 -3.61 22.35 2.15
N ASN A 218 -3.04 23.43 1.61
CA ASN A 218 -3.02 23.68 0.16
C ASN A 218 -2.32 22.55 -0.62
N ILE A 219 -1.40 21.82 0.01
CA ILE A 219 -0.75 20.63 -0.57
C ILE A 219 -1.73 19.45 -0.70
N ILE A 220 -2.77 19.41 0.13
CA ILE A 220 -3.73 18.29 0.23
C ILE A 220 -4.82 18.40 -0.83
N HIS A 221 -5.17 19.63 -1.23
CA HIS A 221 -6.23 19.92 -2.21
C HIS A 221 -5.74 20.11 -3.64
N GLN A 222 -4.43 19.98 -3.92
CA GLN A 222 -3.98 19.89 -5.29
C GLN A 222 -4.43 18.55 -5.88
N ASN A 223 -5.38 18.66 -6.82
CA ASN A 223 -5.97 17.57 -7.58
C ASN A 223 -4.88 16.60 -8.05
N CYS A 224 -4.87 15.44 -7.40
CA CYS A 224 -4.10 14.26 -7.77
C CYS A 224 -2.62 14.51 -8.09
N ASP A 225 -1.85 14.81 -7.03
CA ASP A 225 -0.40 14.72 -7.11
C ASP A 225 0.04 13.26 -7.36
N THR A 226 0.92 13.04 -8.35
CA THR A 226 1.46 11.71 -8.68
C THR A 226 2.29 11.13 -7.53
N HIS A 227 2.75 11.98 -6.61
CA HIS A 227 3.37 11.59 -5.33
C HIS A 227 2.40 10.88 -4.37
N ASN A 228 1.10 10.86 -4.64
CA ASN A 228 0.12 10.08 -3.87
C ASN A 228 0.18 8.57 -4.15
N PHE A 229 1.04 8.16 -5.09
CA PHE A 229 1.19 6.78 -5.50
C PHE A 229 2.63 6.32 -5.33
N ASP A 230 2.79 5.21 -4.62
CA ASP A 230 4.06 4.52 -4.47
C ASP A 230 4.18 3.49 -5.60
N VAL A 231 5.32 3.47 -6.30
CA VAL A 231 5.61 2.44 -7.33
C VAL A 231 6.24 1.24 -6.65
N LEU A 232 5.49 0.14 -6.57
CA LEU A 232 5.93 -1.11 -5.95
C LEU A 232 6.74 -2.00 -6.91
N TYR A 233 6.47 -1.90 -8.21
CA TYR A 233 7.14 -2.67 -9.25
C TYR A 233 7.16 -1.91 -10.57
N ASP A 234 8.26 -2.01 -11.32
CA ASP A 234 8.43 -1.50 -12.68
C ASP A 234 9.23 -2.53 -13.49
N GLY A 235 8.57 -3.23 -14.42
CA GLY A 235 9.20 -4.31 -15.17
C GLY A 235 8.23 -5.16 -15.98
N PRO A 236 8.70 -6.25 -16.62
CA PRO A 236 7.88 -7.12 -17.46
C PRO A 236 6.85 -7.92 -16.65
N ALA A 237 5.78 -8.38 -17.30
CA ALA A 237 4.77 -9.24 -16.68
C ALA A 237 4.15 -10.19 -17.70
N THR A 238 3.54 -11.28 -17.22
CA THR A 238 2.76 -12.20 -18.04
C THR A 238 1.27 -11.99 -17.76
N LEU A 239 0.49 -11.77 -18.81
CA LEU A 239 -0.96 -11.68 -18.75
C LEU A 239 -1.56 -13.05 -19.05
N MET A 240 -2.23 -13.64 -18.07
CA MET A 240 -3.00 -14.87 -18.26
C MET A 240 -4.46 -14.53 -18.52
N THR A 241 -5.02 -15.10 -19.58
CA THR A 241 -6.43 -15.02 -19.92
C THR A 241 -7.04 -16.39 -19.77
N SER A 242 -7.93 -16.57 -18.79
CA SER A 242 -8.73 -17.78 -18.67
C SER A 242 -10.15 -17.52 -19.16
N GLU A 243 -10.60 -18.35 -20.10
CA GLU A 243 -12.01 -18.44 -20.46
C GLU A 243 -12.75 -19.22 -19.38
N SER A 244 -13.69 -18.59 -18.69
CA SER A 244 -14.67 -19.30 -17.87
C SER A 244 -15.73 -19.96 -18.76
N THR A 245 -16.31 -21.04 -18.25
CA THR A 245 -17.35 -21.87 -18.86
C THR A 245 -18.52 -21.08 -19.46
N PRO A 246 -19.32 -21.68 -20.38
CA PRO A 246 -20.28 -20.98 -21.25
C PRO A 246 -21.37 -20.13 -20.57
N GLU A 247 -21.50 -20.20 -19.26
CA GLU A 247 -22.53 -19.52 -18.46
C GLU A 247 -22.07 -18.16 -17.89
N ASP A 248 -20.76 -17.88 -17.86
CA ASP A 248 -20.20 -16.60 -17.36
C ASP A 248 -19.18 -16.02 -18.36
N VAL A 249 -19.64 -15.06 -19.18
CA VAL A 249 -18.89 -14.38 -20.27
C VAL A 249 -17.88 -13.34 -19.72
N LEU A 250 -17.25 -13.58 -18.56
CA LEU A 250 -16.19 -12.70 -18.06
C LEU A 250 -14.82 -13.35 -18.23
N GLN A 251 -14.14 -13.01 -19.33
CA GLN A 251 -12.70 -13.30 -19.49
C GLN A 251 -11.93 -12.69 -18.31
N THR A 252 -11.40 -13.55 -17.44
CA THR A 252 -10.61 -13.10 -16.30
C THR A 252 -9.17 -12.92 -16.74
N HIS A 253 -8.69 -11.69 -16.60
CA HIS A 253 -7.33 -11.30 -16.92
C HIS A 253 -6.53 -11.23 -15.61
N THR A 254 -5.43 -11.97 -15.53
CA THR A 254 -4.56 -12.01 -14.34
C THR A 254 -3.15 -11.61 -14.74
N PHE A 255 -2.59 -10.61 -14.05
CA PHE A 255 -1.20 -10.20 -14.23
C PHE A 255 -0.31 -10.98 -13.30
N LEU A 256 0.71 -11.62 -13.86
CA LEU A 256 1.69 -12.43 -13.18
C LEU A 256 3.07 -11.80 -13.32
N VAL A 257 3.77 -11.66 -12.20
CA VAL A 257 5.18 -11.28 -12.19
C VAL A 257 5.92 -12.31 -11.37
N GLU A 258 6.97 -12.88 -11.97
CA GLU A 258 7.89 -13.82 -11.34
C GLU A 258 9.31 -13.34 -11.60
N THR A 259 9.98 -12.83 -10.57
CA THR A 259 11.38 -12.39 -10.58
C THR A 259 12.08 -12.95 -9.35
N GLU A 260 13.42 -12.89 -9.31
CA GLU A 260 14.21 -13.42 -8.17
C GLU A 260 13.77 -12.86 -6.80
N ASN A 261 13.32 -11.60 -6.76
CA ASN A 261 12.99 -10.90 -5.53
C ASN A 261 11.48 -10.69 -5.30
N ILE A 262 10.68 -10.72 -6.36
CA ILE A 262 9.26 -10.35 -6.32
C ILE A 262 8.44 -11.35 -7.12
N VAL A 263 7.41 -11.90 -6.46
CA VAL A 263 6.42 -12.77 -7.09
C VAL A 263 5.03 -12.29 -6.68
N PHE A 264 4.17 -11.99 -7.65
CA PHE A 264 2.76 -11.68 -7.39
C PHE A 264 1.86 -12.10 -8.56
N ALA A 265 0.61 -12.42 -8.23
CA ALA A 265 -0.47 -12.59 -9.18
C ALA A 265 -1.63 -11.67 -8.78
N LEU A 266 -2.07 -10.80 -9.69
CA LEU A 266 -3.13 -9.83 -9.43
C LEU A 266 -4.21 -9.91 -10.49
N LYS A 267 -5.44 -10.20 -10.06
CA LYS A 267 -6.59 -10.26 -10.97
C LYS A 267 -7.06 -8.85 -11.35
N GLN A 268 -7.28 -8.62 -12.64
CA GLN A 268 -7.92 -7.41 -13.14
C GLN A 268 -9.39 -7.39 -12.74
N LYS A 269 -9.82 -6.29 -12.10
CA LYS A 269 -11.22 -6.05 -11.75
C LYS A 269 -11.91 -5.12 -12.76
N ARG A 270 -11.33 -3.95 -12.99
CA ARG A 270 -11.86 -2.95 -13.94
C ARG A 270 -10.79 -1.96 -14.39
N ARG A 271 -11.03 -1.26 -15.50
CA ARG A 271 -10.25 -0.09 -15.90
C ARG A 271 -10.77 1.14 -15.16
N THR A 272 -9.88 1.99 -14.67
CA THR A 272 -10.18 3.22 -13.92
C THR A 272 -9.12 4.28 -14.25
N PHE A 273 -9.21 5.44 -13.62
CA PHE A 273 -8.19 6.48 -13.70
C PHE A 273 -7.54 6.72 -12.34
N ALA A 274 -6.23 6.95 -12.34
CA ALA A 274 -5.45 7.45 -11.21
C ALA A 274 -4.76 8.72 -11.68
N CYS A 275 -5.16 9.88 -11.15
CA CYS A 275 -4.66 11.19 -11.58
C CYS A 275 -4.81 11.42 -13.08
N GLU A 276 -6.01 11.17 -13.62
CA GLU A 276 -6.31 11.30 -15.05
C GLU A 276 -5.54 10.33 -15.96
N VAL A 277 -4.63 9.50 -15.39
CA VAL A 277 -3.94 8.43 -16.10
C VAL A 277 -4.78 7.16 -16.09
N PRO A 278 -5.00 6.52 -17.25
CA PRO A 278 -5.72 5.25 -17.32
C PRO A 278 -4.92 4.13 -16.66
N VAL A 279 -5.51 3.49 -15.64
CA VAL A 279 -4.92 2.37 -14.90
C VAL A 279 -5.91 1.22 -14.75
N ILE A 280 -5.41 0.05 -14.37
CA ILE A 280 -6.23 -1.14 -14.14
C ILE A 280 -6.33 -1.37 -12.64
N GLN A 281 -7.54 -1.31 -12.10
CA GLN A 281 -7.79 -1.66 -10.70
C GLN A 281 -7.76 -3.18 -10.56
N THR A 282 -7.01 -3.65 -9.55
CA THR A 282 -6.91 -5.07 -9.23
C THR A 282 -7.99 -5.49 -8.23
N GLU A 283 -7.97 -6.74 -7.78
CA GLU A 283 -8.81 -7.20 -6.66
C GLU A 283 -8.54 -6.46 -5.35
N HIS A 284 -7.31 -5.96 -5.16
CA HIS A 284 -6.96 -5.13 -4.03
C HIS A 284 -7.33 -3.65 -4.31
N PRO A 285 -8.09 -2.99 -3.42
CA PRO A 285 -8.65 -1.67 -3.70
C PRO A 285 -7.61 -0.56 -3.87
N GLN A 286 -6.40 -0.72 -3.31
CA GLN A 286 -5.31 0.25 -3.36
C GLN A 286 -4.25 -0.06 -4.43
N LEU A 287 -4.28 -1.25 -5.05
CA LEU A 287 -3.28 -1.64 -6.05
C LEU A 287 -3.83 -1.45 -7.46
N PHE A 288 -3.05 -0.74 -8.27
CA PHE A 288 -3.38 -0.44 -9.66
C PHE A 288 -2.21 -0.84 -10.57
N ILE A 289 -2.54 -1.30 -11.77
CA ILE A 289 -1.57 -1.67 -12.80
C ILE A 289 -1.62 -0.62 -13.91
N LEU A 290 -0.49 0.02 -14.16
CA LEU A 290 -0.27 0.85 -15.34
C LEU A 290 0.43 0.02 -16.41
N LYS A 291 -0.18 -0.09 -17.59
CA LYS A 291 0.37 -0.82 -18.74
C LYS A 291 0.65 0.06 -19.96
N ASP A 292 0.17 1.29 -19.96
CA ASP A 292 0.25 2.18 -21.11
C ASP A 292 1.62 2.86 -21.16
N ASN A 293 2.37 2.61 -22.22
CA ASN A 293 3.71 3.16 -22.42
C ASN A 293 3.72 4.69 -22.44
N ALA A 294 2.64 5.35 -22.86
CA ALA A 294 2.56 6.81 -22.91
C ALA A 294 2.66 7.45 -21.51
N PHE A 295 2.21 6.74 -20.47
CA PHE A 295 2.14 7.26 -19.11
C PHE A 295 3.18 6.64 -18.17
N MET A 296 4.11 5.84 -18.67
CA MET A 296 5.11 5.15 -17.84
C MET A 296 5.98 6.12 -17.03
N HIS A 297 6.22 7.33 -17.51
CA HIS A 297 7.01 8.34 -16.80
C HIS A 297 6.20 9.18 -15.80
N HIS A 298 4.88 8.96 -15.71
CA HIS A 298 3.99 9.80 -14.90
C HIS A 298 4.12 9.50 -13.39
N PHE A 299 4.44 8.26 -13.02
CA PHE A 299 4.69 7.84 -11.64
C PHE A 299 6.16 7.47 -11.46
N SER A 300 6.86 8.19 -10.59
CA SER A 300 8.27 7.98 -10.28
C SER A 300 8.43 7.01 -9.11
N ILE A 301 9.52 6.24 -9.14
CA ILE A 301 9.89 5.37 -8.02
C ILE A 301 10.35 6.27 -6.87
N ASN A 302 9.60 6.26 -5.77
CA ASN A 302 9.91 7.00 -4.54
C ASN A 302 10.30 6.02 -3.43
N ASN A 303 11.00 6.51 -2.40
CA ASN A 303 11.26 5.71 -1.20
C ASN A 303 9.94 5.41 -0.50
N ILE A 304 9.52 4.14 -0.53
CA ILE A 304 8.26 3.70 0.06
C ILE A 304 8.36 3.84 1.58
N SER A 305 7.39 4.56 2.18
CA SER A 305 7.30 4.64 3.64
C SER A 305 7.00 3.25 4.22
N PRO A 306 7.73 2.79 5.27
CA PRO A 306 7.44 1.51 5.92
C PRO A 306 6.00 1.36 6.41
N GLN A 307 5.31 2.49 6.65
CA GLN A 307 3.91 2.52 7.06
C GLN A 307 2.92 2.27 5.92
N ASN A 308 3.33 2.44 4.66
CA ASN A 308 2.51 2.22 3.46
C ASN A 308 2.72 0.82 2.86
N THR A 309 3.84 0.15 3.16
CA THR A 309 4.04 -1.27 2.84
C THR A 309 3.16 -2.13 3.72
N ASP A 310 1.93 -2.39 3.24
CA ASP A 310 1.05 -3.36 3.88
C ASP A 310 1.62 -4.77 3.68
N LEU A 311 2.30 -5.27 4.73
CA LEU A 311 2.86 -6.61 4.82
C LEU A 311 1.79 -7.68 4.53
N MET A 312 0.52 -7.41 4.86
CA MET A 312 -0.59 -8.35 4.64
C MET A 312 -0.96 -8.45 3.17
N THR A 313 -0.86 -7.34 2.42
CA THR A 313 -1.09 -7.33 0.97
C THR A 313 -0.04 -8.16 0.22
N TYR A 314 1.25 -8.06 0.61
CA TYR A 314 2.33 -8.87 0.01
C TYR A 314 2.18 -10.37 0.30
N VAL A 315 1.69 -10.73 1.49
CA VAL A 315 1.43 -12.12 1.89
C VAL A 315 0.24 -12.69 1.10
N ASN A 316 -0.86 -11.96 0.97
CA ASN A 316 -2.03 -12.40 0.21
C ASN A 316 -1.70 -12.61 -1.28
N THR A 317 -0.87 -11.75 -1.88
CA THR A 317 -0.45 -11.92 -3.29
C THR A 317 0.37 -13.18 -3.53
N LYS A 318 1.17 -13.63 -2.54
CA LYS A 318 1.90 -14.90 -2.64
C LYS A 318 0.97 -16.11 -2.52
N PHE A 319 -0.05 -16.05 -1.67
CA PHE A 319 -1.03 -17.13 -1.56
C PHE A 319 -1.89 -17.27 -2.83
N VAL A 320 -2.34 -16.17 -3.42
CA VAL A 320 -3.07 -16.18 -4.71
C VAL A 320 -2.18 -16.69 -5.85
N TYR A 321 -0.88 -16.37 -5.85
CA TYR A 321 0.10 -16.95 -6.76
C TYR A 321 0.15 -18.48 -6.64
N ILE A 322 0.34 -18.99 -5.42
CA ILE A 322 0.41 -20.44 -5.15
C ILE A 322 -0.89 -21.11 -5.58
N GLU A 323 -2.05 -20.55 -5.25
CA GLU A 323 -3.35 -21.11 -5.62
C GLU A 323 -3.54 -21.17 -7.15
N ASN A 324 -3.26 -20.08 -7.86
CA ASN A 324 -3.39 -20.05 -9.33
C ASN A 324 -2.33 -20.91 -10.02
N PHE A 325 -1.09 -20.93 -9.53
CA PHE A 325 -0.02 -21.79 -10.05
C PHE A 325 -0.38 -23.27 -9.85
N LEU A 326 -0.82 -23.66 -8.65
CA LEU A 326 -1.28 -25.03 -8.38
C LEU A 326 -2.49 -25.37 -9.23
N LYS A 327 -3.49 -24.47 -9.34
CA LYS A 327 -4.67 -24.71 -10.18
C LYS A 327 -4.30 -24.89 -11.65
N ASN A 328 -3.40 -24.06 -12.20
CA ASN A 328 -2.94 -24.19 -13.59
C ASN A 328 -2.10 -25.44 -13.80
N THR A 329 -1.20 -25.77 -12.87
CA THR A 329 -0.37 -26.99 -12.94
C THR A 329 -1.25 -28.25 -12.84
N ILE A 330 -2.21 -28.26 -11.92
CA ILE A 330 -3.18 -29.36 -11.77
C ILE A 330 -4.08 -29.46 -13.00
N THR A 331 -4.57 -28.34 -13.53
CA THR A 331 -5.43 -28.36 -14.74
C THR A 331 -4.63 -28.80 -15.97
N SER A 332 -3.38 -28.38 -16.11
CA SER A 332 -2.48 -28.83 -17.18
C SER A 332 -2.18 -30.33 -17.06
N LEU A 333 -1.86 -30.81 -15.85
CA LEU A 333 -1.62 -32.23 -15.58
C LEU A 333 -2.89 -33.07 -15.81
N TYR A 334 -4.05 -32.56 -15.38
CA TYR A 334 -5.35 -33.20 -15.59
C TYR A 334 -5.70 -33.29 -17.08
N ASN A 335 -5.52 -32.22 -17.83
CA ASN A 335 -5.72 -32.21 -19.29
C ASN A 335 -4.75 -33.16 -19.99
N GLU A 336 -3.50 -33.26 -19.52
CA GLU A 336 -2.53 -34.21 -20.03
C GLU A 336 -2.89 -35.67 -19.71
N LEU A 337 -3.38 -35.95 -18.49
CA LEU A 337 -3.88 -37.27 -18.10
C LEU A 337 -5.09 -37.69 -18.92
N ILE A 338 -6.08 -36.81 -19.10
CA ILE A 338 -7.24 -37.08 -19.96
C ILE A 338 -6.80 -37.35 -21.40
N ARG A 339 -5.85 -36.56 -21.93
CA ARG A 339 -5.27 -36.81 -23.26
C ARG A 339 -4.64 -38.20 -23.33
N LYS A 340 -3.81 -38.56 -22.36
CA LYS A 340 -3.15 -39.87 -22.32
C LYS A 340 -4.16 -41.01 -22.20
N GLN A 341 -5.20 -40.85 -21.39
CA GLN A 341 -6.28 -41.82 -21.26
C GLN A 341 -7.04 -42.00 -22.58
N CYS A 342 -7.41 -40.90 -23.25
CA CYS A 342 -8.07 -40.95 -24.54
C CYS A 342 -7.19 -41.63 -25.61
N GLU A 343 -5.89 -41.34 -25.65
CA GLU A 343 -4.96 -42.00 -26.59
C GLU A 343 -4.82 -43.50 -26.31
N ILE A 344 -4.84 -43.92 -25.04
CA ILE A 344 -4.82 -45.34 -24.66
C ILE A 344 -6.12 -46.01 -25.11
N GLU A 345 -7.28 -45.41 -24.83
CA GLU A 345 -8.59 -45.91 -25.26
C GLU A 345 -8.68 -46.00 -26.79
N ARG A 346 -8.18 -44.99 -27.50
CA ARG A 346 -8.06 -44.99 -28.96
C ARG A 346 -7.20 -46.14 -29.47
N THR A 347 -6.05 -46.39 -28.83
CA THR A 347 -5.16 -47.50 -29.19
C THR A 347 -5.85 -48.86 -28.97
N GLN A 348 -6.61 -49.00 -27.87
CA GLN A 348 -7.40 -50.21 -27.62
C GLN A 348 -8.51 -50.40 -28.67
N LEU A 349 -9.19 -49.33 -29.07
CA LEU A 349 -10.21 -49.37 -30.12
C LEU A 349 -9.60 -49.75 -31.48
N LEU A 350 -8.44 -49.19 -31.83
CA LEU A 350 -7.70 -49.58 -33.05
C LEU A 350 -7.27 -51.05 -33.01
N PHE A 351 -6.78 -51.54 -31.88
CA PHE A 351 -6.42 -52.95 -31.72
C PHE A 351 -7.63 -53.87 -31.87
N LYS A 352 -8.77 -53.53 -31.26
CA LYS A 352 -10.03 -54.28 -31.43
C LYS A 352 -10.51 -54.26 -32.88
N LEU A 353 -10.38 -53.13 -33.57
CA LEU A 353 -10.72 -53.00 -34.99
C LEU A 353 -9.85 -53.93 -35.85
N SER A 354 -8.54 -53.99 -35.57
CA SER A 354 -7.60 -54.87 -36.29
C SER A 354 -7.83 -56.37 -36.06
N LEU A 355 -8.47 -56.74 -34.96
CA LEU A 355 -8.89 -58.12 -34.68
C LEU A 355 -10.23 -58.49 -35.34
N ALA A 356 -11.02 -57.48 -35.74
CA ALA A 356 -12.33 -57.66 -36.36
C ALA A 356 -12.27 -57.72 -37.90
N THR A 357 -11.15 -57.30 -38.49
CA THR A 357 -10.76 -57.50 -39.90
C THR A 357 -9.86 -58.72 -40.04
#